data_AF-A0A7Y2E752-F1
#
_entry.id   AF-A0A7Y2E752-F1
#
_cell.length_a   1.000
_cell.length_b   1.000
_cell.length_c   1.000
_cell.angle_alpha   90.00
_cell.angle_beta   90.00
_cell.angle_gamma   90.00
#
_symmetry.space_group_name_H-M   'P 1'
#
loop_
_entity.id
_entity.type
_entity.pdbx_description
1 polymer ?
#
loop_
_entity_poly.entity_id
_entity_poly.type
_entity_poly.pdbx_seq_one_letter_code
_entity_poly.pdbx_strand_id
1 'polypeptide(L)'
;KEGLIQPRHQVLERTPDFKHLVNQVQAEDPEFLAQLTELFARIFLNHHGSHGVVFLHAFTGPSALRLLEFYLSREDSVRALKYAWQFAAAVYATHGDDSSLLAVAKEDLEAPNPKELIESAMETGAAHAIKMTEACLREWEVNPKPVFLFAAKHAIHTIAF
;
A
#
# COMPACT_ATOMS: atom_id res chain seq x y z
N LYS A 1 -23.48 0.00 -23.96
CA LYS A 1 -22.74 -0.64 -22.84
C LYS A 1 -21.74 0.39 -22.32
N GLU A 2 -22.20 1.23 -21.41
CA GLU A 2 -21.36 2.25 -20.75
C GLU A 2 -20.37 1.52 -19.82
N GLY A 3 -19.10 1.87 -19.96
CA GLY A 3 -18.00 1.20 -19.28
C GLY A 3 -18.07 1.38 -17.76
N LEU A 4 -17.69 0.32 -17.05
CA LEU A 4 -17.62 0.18 -15.59
C LEU A 4 -16.56 1.08 -14.91
N ILE A 5 -16.32 2.29 -15.42
CA ILE A 5 -15.54 3.30 -14.69
C ILE A 5 -16.51 4.01 -13.76
N GLN A 6 -16.58 3.56 -12.50
CA GLN A 6 -17.36 4.24 -11.47
C GLN A 6 -16.99 5.75 -11.43
N PRO A 7 -17.95 6.65 -11.11
CA PRO A 7 -17.73 8.10 -11.08
C PRO A 7 -16.78 8.58 -9.97
N ARG A 8 -16.12 7.69 -9.22
CA ARG A 8 -15.25 8.04 -8.09
C ARG A 8 -14.07 8.93 -8.48
N HIS A 9 -13.56 8.81 -9.71
CA HIS A 9 -12.49 9.69 -10.20
C HIS A 9 -12.93 11.16 -10.33
N GLN A 10 -14.23 11.44 -10.47
CA GLN A 10 -14.76 12.81 -10.50
C GLN A 10 -14.49 13.56 -9.20
N VAL A 11 -14.21 12.86 -8.09
CA VAL A 11 -13.81 13.51 -6.83
C VAL A 11 -12.49 14.26 -7.03
N LEU A 12 -11.56 13.72 -7.82
CA LEU A 12 -10.27 14.35 -8.10
C LEU A 12 -10.43 15.62 -8.94
N GLU A 13 -11.37 15.62 -9.88
CA GLU A 13 -11.71 16.81 -10.69
C GLU A 13 -12.37 17.90 -9.84
N ARG A 14 -13.09 17.51 -8.77
CA ARG A 14 -13.75 18.42 -7.82
C ARG A 14 -12.80 18.91 -6.72
N THR A 15 -11.58 18.39 -6.65
CA THR A 15 -10.53 18.85 -5.75
C THR A 15 -9.44 19.55 -6.56
N PRO A 16 -9.63 20.85 -6.92
CA PRO A 16 -8.76 21.55 -7.87
C PRO A 16 -7.29 21.57 -7.45
N ASP A 17 -7.02 21.56 -6.14
CA ASP A 17 -5.66 21.55 -5.59
C ASP A 17 -4.99 20.16 -5.61
N PHE A 18 -5.74 19.08 -5.83
CA PHE A 18 -5.19 17.71 -5.77
C PHE A 18 -4.01 17.53 -6.71
N LYS A 19 -4.16 17.96 -7.97
CA LYS A 19 -3.08 17.90 -8.97
C LYS A 19 -1.85 18.70 -8.53
N HIS A 20 -2.04 19.84 -7.88
CA HIS A 20 -0.92 20.64 -7.43
C HIS A 20 -0.20 19.97 -6.26
N LEU A 21 -0.95 19.62 -5.21
CA LEU A 21 -0.43 19.04 -3.97
C LEU A 21 0.26 17.69 -4.20
N VAL A 22 -0.33 16.82 -5.03
CA VAL A 22 0.23 15.49 -5.30
C VAL A 22 1.59 15.54 -6.01
N ASN A 23 1.95 16.69 -6.59
CA ASN A 23 3.24 16.92 -7.26
C ASN A 23 4.31 17.57 -6.36
N GLN A 24 3.99 17.93 -5.11
CA GLN A 24 4.92 18.62 -4.20
C GLN A 24 5.81 17.67 -3.37
N VAL A 25 5.79 16.36 -3.63
CA VAL A 25 6.57 15.40 -2.87
C VAL A 25 8.07 15.40 -3.22
N GLN A 26 8.90 15.18 -2.20
CA GLN A 26 10.35 15.04 -2.30
C GLN A 26 10.72 13.56 -2.48
N ALA A 27 10.44 13.01 -3.67
CA ALA A 27 10.67 11.60 -3.96
C ALA A 27 12.17 11.21 -4.04
N GLU A 28 13.07 12.19 -4.04
CA GLU A 28 14.51 12.01 -3.97
C GLU A 28 15.03 11.71 -2.55
N ASP A 29 14.22 11.90 -1.51
CA ASP A 29 14.54 11.49 -0.15
C ASP A 29 14.72 9.96 -0.09
N PRO A 30 15.88 9.43 0.36
CA PRO A 30 16.10 8.00 0.51
C PRO A 30 15.04 7.29 1.37
N GLU A 31 14.42 7.99 2.31
CA GLU A 31 13.38 7.43 3.20
C GLU A 31 11.99 7.45 2.56
N PHE A 32 11.81 8.12 1.42
CA PHE A 32 10.50 8.34 0.81
C PHE A 32 9.74 7.04 0.56
N LEU A 33 10.41 6.02 0.00
CA LEU A 33 9.77 4.75 -0.27
C LEU A 33 9.38 4.01 1.01
N ALA A 34 10.23 4.02 2.04
CA ALA A 34 9.95 3.38 3.31
C ALA A 34 8.76 4.05 4.04
N GLN A 35 8.68 5.38 4.00
CA GLN A 35 7.55 6.13 4.55
C GLN A 35 6.26 5.87 3.76
N LEU A 36 6.35 5.79 2.43
CA LEU A 36 5.21 5.52 1.56
C LEU A 36 4.64 4.11 1.80
N THR A 37 5.49 3.09 1.86
CA THR A 37 5.05 1.70 2.10
C THR A 37 4.50 1.54 3.51
N GLU A 38 5.10 2.16 4.52
CA GLU A 38 4.54 2.17 5.88
C GLU A 38 3.15 2.84 5.91
N LEU A 39 3.01 4.03 5.31
CA LEU A 39 1.75 4.75 5.28
C LEU A 39 0.64 3.90 4.68
N PHE A 40 0.89 3.28 3.53
CA PHE A 40 -0.13 2.46 2.87
C PHE A 40 -0.36 1.10 3.51
N ALA A 41 0.61 0.55 4.27
CA ALA A 41 0.36 -0.59 5.15
C ALA A 41 -0.61 -0.22 6.29
N ARG A 42 -0.46 0.98 6.89
CA ARG A 42 -1.39 1.49 7.91
C ARG A 42 -2.78 1.73 7.32
N ILE A 43 -2.86 2.37 6.16
CA ILE A 43 -4.14 2.61 5.46
C ILE A 43 -4.81 1.27 5.15
N PHE A 44 -4.08 0.27 4.63
CA PHE A 44 -4.63 -1.04 4.31
C PHE A 44 -5.22 -1.74 5.55
N LEU A 45 -4.55 -1.67 6.70
CA LEU A 45 -5.02 -2.27 7.96
C LEU A 45 -6.38 -1.77 8.43
N ASN A 46 -6.73 -0.54 8.05
CA ASN A 46 -7.98 0.09 8.47
C ASN A 46 -9.13 -0.14 7.48
N HIS A 47 -8.90 -0.86 6.38
CA HIS A 47 -9.92 -1.12 5.38
C HIS A 47 -10.26 -2.61 5.28
N HIS A 48 -11.54 -2.90 5.05
CA HIS A 48 -12.08 -4.25 4.90
C HIS A 48 -12.91 -4.37 3.61
N GLY A 49 -13.14 -5.59 3.15
CA GLY A 49 -14.07 -5.88 2.05
C GLY A 49 -13.61 -5.40 0.68
N SER A 50 -14.53 -4.91 -0.14
CA SER A 50 -14.30 -4.61 -1.57
C SER A 50 -13.25 -3.53 -1.86
N HIS A 51 -12.93 -2.67 -0.88
CA HIS A 51 -11.86 -1.68 -1.00
C HIS A 51 -10.48 -2.20 -0.58
N GLY A 52 -10.41 -3.33 0.15
CA GLY A 52 -9.15 -3.92 0.59
C GLY A 52 -8.21 -4.27 -0.58
N VAL A 53 -8.74 -4.80 -1.68
CA VAL A 53 -7.93 -5.10 -2.88
C VAL A 53 -7.35 -3.82 -3.50
N VAL A 54 -8.11 -2.74 -3.54
CA VAL A 54 -7.66 -1.46 -4.10
C VAL A 54 -6.51 -0.88 -3.26
N PHE A 55 -6.66 -0.89 -1.94
CA PHE A 55 -5.59 -0.43 -1.03
C PHE A 55 -4.37 -1.34 -1.01
N LEU A 56 -4.55 -2.65 -1.19
CA LEU A 56 -3.43 -3.55 -1.43
C LEU A 56 -2.60 -3.11 -2.65
N HIS A 57 -3.22 -2.63 -3.73
CA HIS A 57 -2.44 -2.14 -4.87
C HIS A 57 -1.71 -0.84 -4.55
N ALA A 58 -2.32 0.06 -3.77
CA ALA A 58 -1.67 1.29 -3.31
C ALA A 58 -0.46 1.02 -2.39
N PHE A 59 -0.37 -0.15 -1.76
CA PHE A 59 0.82 -0.61 -1.04
C PHE A 59 1.79 -1.42 -1.92
N THR A 60 1.30 -2.47 -2.60
CA THR A 60 2.14 -3.41 -3.37
C THR A 60 2.75 -2.78 -4.61
N GLY A 61 2.12 -1.75 -5.19
CA GLY A 61 2.67 -0.97 -6.30
C GLY A 61 3.96 -0.25 -5.92
N PRO A 62 3.94 0.66 -4.91
CA PRO A 62 5.15 1.26 -4.38
C PRO A 62 6.22 0.24 -3.92
N SER A 63 5.84 -0.77 -3.13
CA SER A 63 6.81 -1.77 -2.63
C SER A 63 7.54 -2.52 -3.75
N ALA A 64 6.87 -2.78 -4.88
CA ALA A 64 7.49 -3.43 -6.04
C ALA A 64 8.64 -2.61 -6.65
N LEU A 65 8.73 -1.30 -6.40
CA LEU A 65 9.85 -0.48 -6.87
C LEU A 65 11.19 -0.90 -6.25
N ARG A 66 11.20 -1.52 -5.05
CA ARG A 66 12.44 -2.09 -4.47
C ARG A 66 13.05 -3.19 -5.35
N LEU A 67 12.19 -3.97 -6.02
CA LEU A 67 12.64 -5.03 -6.93
C LEU A 67 13.22 -4.46 -8.23
N LEU A 68 12.83 -3.23 -8.58
CA LEU A 68 13.25 -2.55 -9.81
C LEU A 68 14.45 -1.63 -9.59
N GLU A 69 14.77 -1.27 -8.33
CA GLU A 69 15.78 -0.27 -7.99
C GLU A 69 17.14 -0.53 -8.66
N PHE A 70 17.58 -1.79 -8.72
CA PHE A 70 18.85 -2.18 -9.35
C PHE A 70 18.86 -2.05 -10.88
N TYR A 71 17.70 -1.93 -11.51
CA TYR A 71 17.55 -1.87 -12.97
C TYR A 71 17.23 -0.48 -13.49
N LEU A 72 16.91 0.47 -12.59
CA LEU A 72 16.53 1.82 -12.95
C LEU A 72 17.71 2.79 -12.78
N SER A 73 17.79 3.77 -13.68
CA SER A 73 18.64 4.94 -13.43
C SER A 73 18.12 5.70 -12.22
N ARG A 74 18.97 6.51 -11.56
CA ARG A 74 18.52 7.35 -10.44
C ARG A 74 17.36 8.27 -10.83
N GLU A 75 17.40 8.83 -12.04
CA GLU A 75 16.34 9.68 -12.57
C GLU A 75 15.02 8.90 -12.73
N ASP A 76 15.09 7.69 -13.29
CA ASP A 76 13.93 6.82 -13.45
C ASP A 76 13.35 6.36 -12.12
N SER A 77 14.19 6.05 -11.13
CA SER A 77 13.75 5.70 -9.78
C SER A 77 12.95 6.84 -9.14
N VAL A 78 13.46 8.08 -9.22
CA VAL A 78 12.75 9.25 -8.68
C VAL A 78 11.43 9.47 -9.42
N ARG A 79 11.39 9.32 -10.75
CA ARG A 79 10.14 9.41 -11.52
C ARG A 79 9.14 8.33 -11.11
N ALA A 80 9.59 7.09 -10.99
CA ALA A 80 8.76 5.96 -10.59
C ALA A 80 8.15 6.17 -9.20
N LEU A 81 8.93 6.69 -8.24
CA LEU A 81 8.44 7.02 -6.90
C LEU A 81 7.37 8.12 -6.92
N LYS A 82 7.54 9.16 -7.73
CA LYS A 82 6.51 10.20 -7.91
C LYS A 82 5.21 9.64 -8.46
N TYR A 83 5.28 8.76 -9.47
CA TYR A 83 4.09 8.11 -10.02
C TYR A 83 3.44 7.13 -9.03
N ALA A 84 4.24 6.39 -8.26
CA ALA A 84 3.75 5.50 -7.23
C ALA A 84 2.99 6.27 -6.14
N TRP A 85 3.53 7.42 -5.71
CA TRP A 85 2.83 8.34 -4.81
C TRP A 85 1.51 8.86 -5.42
N GLN A 86 1.55 9.37 -6.66
CA GLN A 86 0.34 9.89 -7.32
C GLN A 86 -0.76 8.83 -7.41
N PHE A 87 -0.40 7.60 -7.76
CA PHE A 87 -1.31 6.48 -7.80
C PHE A 87 -1.90 6.19 -6.42
N ALA A 88 -1.05 6.05 -5.40
CA ALA A 88 -1.49 5.71 -4.05
C ALA A 88 -2.36 6.82 -3.43
N ALA A 89 -1.98 8.09 -3.62
CA ALA A 89 -2.76 9.26 -3.21
C ALA A 89 -4.12 9.32 -3.92
N ALA A 90 -4.18 9.01 -5.22
CA ALA A 90 -5.43 8.97 -5.97
C ALA A 90 -6.34 7.83 -5.48
N VAL A 91 -5.78 6.65 -5.18
CA VAL A 91 -6.51 5.55 -4.55
C VAL A 91 -7.12 6.00 -3.23
N TYR A 92 -6.32 6.61 -2.37
CA TYR A 92 -6.78 7.11 -1.08
C TYR A 92 -7.89 8.17 -1.24
N ALA A 93 -7.69 9.18 -2.08
CA ALA A 93 -8.68 10.24 -2.28
C ALA A 93 -10.02 9.73 -2.84
N THR A 94 -10.03 8.59 -3.55
CA THR A 94 -11.23 8.05 -4.21
C THR A 94 -11.92 6.92 -3.43
N HIS A 95 -11.21 6.26 -2.53
CA HIS A 95 -11.70 5.07 -1.81
C HIS A 95 -11.54 5.15 -0.29
N GLY A 96 -10.75 6.10 0.21
CA GLY A 96 -10.50 6.27 1.63
C GLY A 96 -11.62 7.01 2.34
N ASP A 97 -11.62 6.87 3.64
CA ASP A 97 -12.47 7.63 4.56
C ASP A 97 -11.63 8.19 5.71
N ASP A 98 -12.18 9.17 6.44
CA ASP A 98 -11.47 9.85 7.53
C ASP A 98 -11.06 8.91 8.68
N SER A 99 -11.67 7.73 8.79
CA SER A 99 -11.34 6.75 9.83
C SER A 99 -10.03 6.01 9.55
N SER A 100 -9.62 5.95 8.29
CA SER A 100 -8.46 5.19 7.84
C SER A 100 -7.09 5.77 8.20
N LEU A 101 -7.03 7.05 8.59
CA LEU A 101 -5.83 7.69 9.14
C LEU A 101 -5.72 7.56 10.67
N LEU A 102 -6.79 7.10 11.34
CA LEU A 102 -6.95 7.20 12.80
C LEU A 102 -6.75 5.89 13.57
N ALA A 103 -6.41 4.78 12.92
CA ALA A 103 -6.31 3.45 13.56
C ALA A 103 -5.00 2.73 13.20
N VAL A 104 -4.42 1.82 14.00
CA VAL A 104 -4.19 1.75 15.45
C VAL A 104 -2.67 1.59 15.59
N ALA A 105 -2.04 2.27 16.56
CA ALA A 105 -0.70 1.88 17.00
C ALA A 105 -0.79 0.48 17.63
N LYS A 106 -0.67 -0.58 16.82
CA LYS A 106 -0.53 -1.97 17.29
C LYS A 106 0.87 -2.24 17.82
N GLU A 107 1.57 -1.19 18.25
CA GLU A 107 2.97 -1.22 18.65
C GLU A 107 3.14 -1.99 19.98
N ASP A 108 2.10 -2.03 20.81
CA ASP A 108 2.07 -2.78 22.07
C ASP A 108 1.59 -4.24 21.93
N LEU A 109 1.15 -4.66 20.74
CA LEU A 109 0.74 -6.05 20.50
C LEU A 109 1.94 -6.89 20.06
N GLU A 110 1.96 -8.15 20.49
CA GLU A 110 2.92 -9.12 19.99
C GLU A 110 2.77 -9.26 18.47
N ALA A 111 3.87 -8.98 17.75
CA ALA A 111 3.88 -9.02 16.31
C ALA A 111 3.72 -10.47 15.81
N PRO A 112 2.92 -10.71 14.74
CA PRO A 112 2.79 -12.05 14.17
C PRO A 112 4.13 -12.64 13.73
N ASN A 113 4.31 -13.95 13.87
CA ASN A 113 5.52 -14.64 13.41
C ASN A 113 5.59 -14.65 11.87
N PRO A 114 6.67 -14.15 11.24
CA PRO A 114 6.85 -14.16 9.79
C PRO A 114 6.66 -15.53 9.13
N LYS A 115 7.15 -16.61 9.75
CA LYS A 115 7.07 -17.96 9.18
C LYS A 115 5.62 -18.47 9.13
N GLU A 116 4.87 -18.25 10.21
CA GLU A 116 3.45 -18.60 10.27
C GLU A 116 2.65 -17.82 9.23
N LEU A 117 2.98 -16.54 9.01
CA LEU A 117 2.34 -15.74 7.97
C LEU A 117 2.57 -16.31 6.56
N ILE A 118 3.77 -16.81 6.26
CA ILE A 118 4.07 -17.46 4.97
C ILE A 118 3.20 -18.71 4.81
N GLU A 119 3.20 -19.59 5.81
CA GLU A 119 2.41 -20.84 5.80
C GLU A 119 0.92 -20.55 5.61
N SER A 120 0.35 -19.66 6.44
CA SER A 120 -1.06 -19.28 6.35
C SER A 120 -1.41 -18.60 5.02
N ALA A 121 -0.53 -17.75 4.46
CA ALA A 121 -0.79 -17.12 3.17
C ALA A 121 -0.84 -18.15 2.02
N MET A 122 0.06 -19.14 2.04
CA MET A 122 0.05 -20.22 1.05
C MET A 122 -1.20 -21.09 1.16
N GLU A 123 -1.64 -21.40 2.38
CA GLU A 123 -2.86 -22.20 2.63
C GLU A 123 -4.12 -21.57 2.03
N THR A 124 -4.17 -20.23 1.92
CA THR A 124 -5.31 -19.55 1.28
C THR A 124 -5.43 -19.86 -0.22
N GLY A 125 -4.33 -20.15 -0.90
CA GLY A 125 -4.25 -20.21 -2.36
C GLY A 125 -4.57 -18.89 -3.08
N ALA A 126 -4.84 -17.80 -2.36
CA ALA A 126 -5.31 -16.54 -2.91
C ALA A 126 -4.14 -15.63 -3.29
N ALA A 127 -4.04 -15.29 -4.58
CA ALA A 127 -2.93 -14.49 -5.11
C ALA A 127 -2.79 -13.11 -4.42
N HIS A 128 -3.90 -12.49 -4.02
CA HIS A 128 -3.88 -11.21 -3.32
C HIS A 128 -3.28 -11.33 -1.91
N ALA A 129 -3.68 -12.35 -1.14
CA ALA A 129 -3.12 -12.61 0.18
C ALA A 129 -1.62 -12.91 0.09
N ILE A 130 -1.22 -13.80 -0.82
CA ILE A 130 0.20 -14.16 -1.03
C ILE A 130 1.04 -12.94 -1.40
N LYS A 131 0.60 -12.14 -2.38
CA LYS A 131 1.32 -10.93 -2.82
C LYS A 131 1.46 -9.90 -1.71
N MET A 132 0.39 -9.68 -0.93
CA MET A 132 0.44 -8.74 0.18
C MET A 132 1.40 -9.22 1.27
N THR A 133 1.34 -10.49 1.63
CA THR A 133 2.24 -11.10 2.61
C THR A 133 3.70 -11.00 2.15
N GLU A 134 4.01 -11.35 0.91
CA GLU A 134 5.36 -11.24 0.35
C GLU A 134 5.89 -9.81 0.45
N ALA A 135 5.13 -8.83 -0.05
CA ALA A 135 5.54 -7.43 -0.02
C ALA A 135 5.70 -6.91 1.42
N CYS A 136 4.83 -7.30 2.35
CA CYS A 136 4.95 -6.93 3.77
C CYS A 136 6.22 -7.49 4.40
N LEU A 137 6.55 -8.76 4.14
CA LEU A 137 7.76 -9.37 4.68
C LEU A 137 9.03 -8.71 4.12
N ARG A 138 9.06 -8.42 2.81
CA ARG A 138 10.15 -7.67 2.18
C ARG A 138 10.32 -6.27 2.78
N GLU A 139 9.22 -5.53 2.98
CA GLU A 139 9.30 -4.20 3.62
C GLU A 139 9.72 -4.29 5.08
N TRP A 140 9.30 -5.34 5.81
CA TRP A 140 9.71 -5.57 7.20
C TRP A 140 11.22 -5.86 7.32
N GLU A 141 11.80 -6.61 6.39
CA GLU A 141 13.25 -6.84 6.38
C GLU A 141 14.05 -5.54 6.19
N VAL A 142 13.50 -4.57 5.44
CA VAL A 142 14.15 -3.27 5.20
C VAL A 142 13.88 -2.28 6.34
N ASN A 143 12.64 -2.24 6.84
CA ASN A 143 12.17 -1.33 7.87
C ASN A 143 11.31 -2.14 8.86
N PRO A 144 11.87 -2.68 9.96
CA PRO A 144 11.25 -3.72 10.78
C PRO A 144 10.14 -3.20 11.71
N LYS A 145 9.11 -2.58 11.12
CA LYS A 145 7.94 -2.06 11.81
C LYS A 145 6.86 -3.14 11.91
N PRO A 146 6.26 -3.36 13.09
CA PRO A 146 5.21 -4.37 13.28
C PRO A 146 4.02 -4.23 12.33
N VAL A 147 3.75 -3.02 11.83
CA VAL A 147 2.65 -2.73 10.91
C VAL A 147 2.63 -3.66 9.70
N PHE A 148 3.79 -4.01 9.14
CA PHE A 148 3.86 -4.89 7.96
C PHE A 148 3.39 -6.31 8.29
N LEU A 149 3.78 -6.85 9.44
CA LEU A 149 3.36 -8.18 9.89
C LEU A 149 1.85 -8.21 10.20
N PHE A 150 1.33 -7.14 10.80
CA PHE A 150 -0.12 -7.01 10.98
C PHE A 150 -0.86 -6.88 9.65
N ALA A 151 -0.34 -6.13 8.69
CA ALA A 151 -0.93 -5.97 7.37
C ALA A 151 -0.98 -7.30 6.60
N ALA A 152 0.10 -8.09 6.66
CA ALA A 152 0.11 -9.46 6.12
C ALA A 152 -0.98 -10.33 6.77
N LYS A 153 -1.05 -10.37 8.11
CA LYS A 153 -2.10 -11.11 8.83
C LYS A 153 -3.50 -10.67 8.44
N HIS A 154 -3.72 -9.37 8.28
CA HIS A 154 -5.00 -8.81 7.86
C HIS A 154 -5.37 -9.25 6.45
N ALA A 155 -4.40 -9.28 5.53
CA ALA A 155 -4.63 -9.70 4.16
C ALA A 155 -5.09 -11.15 4.06
N ILE A 156 -4.43 -12.05 4.81
CA ILE A 156 -4.77 -13.47 4.88
C ILE A 156 -6.23 -13.69 5.31
N HIS A 157 -6.78 -12.82 6.17
CA HIS A 157 -8.16 -12.97 6.64
C HIS A 157 -9.21 -12.22 5.80
N THR A 158 -8.83 -11.18 5.07
CA THR A 158 -9.81 -10.22 4.50
C THR A 158 -9.88 -10.22 2.98
N ILE A 159 -8.84 -10.71 2.30
CA ILE A 159 -8.75 -10.71 0.83
C ILE A 159 -8.31 -12.07 0.25
N ALA A 160 -8.59 -13.14 0.98
CA ALA A 160 -8.28 -14.53 0.65
C ALA A 160 -9.42 -15.23 -0.13
N PHE A 161 -9.91 -14.58 -1.19
CA PHE A 161 -10.96 -15.11 -2.07
C PHE A 161 -10.47 -15.35 -3.49
#